data_AF-A0A7W1ULM8-F1
#
_entry.id   AF-A0A7W1ULM8-F1
#
_cell.length_a   1.000
_cell.length_b   1.000
_cell.length_c   1.000
_cell.angle_alpha   90.00
_cell.angle_beta   90.00
_cell.angle_gamma   90.00
#
_symmetry.space_group_name_H-M   'P 1'
#
loop_
_entity.id
_entity.type
_entity.pdbx_description
1 polymer ?
#
loop_
_entity_poly.entity_id
_entity_poly.type
_entity_poly.pdbx_seq_one_letter_code
_entity_poly.pdbx_strand_id
1 'polypeptide(L)' 'GGTPEDLETLMDISDNMAGKTICVLPDAAAAPITSSIQKFRDDYLALINQNQPAMAGAA' A
#
# COMPACT_ATOMS: atom_id res chain seq x y z
N GLY A 1 8.63 6.51 10.79
CA GLY A 1 7.59 5.47 10.85
C GLY A 1 6.43 5.87 9.99
N GLY A 2 5.62 4.90 9.58
CA GLY A 2 4.31 5.17 8.97
C GLY A 2 3.25 5.37 10.05
N THR A 3 2.06 5.76 9.60
CA THR A 3 0.83 5.94 10.39
C THR A 3 -0.30 5.14 9.77
N PRO A 4 -1.36 4.80 10.51
CA PRO A 4 -2.53 4.13 9.93
C PRO A 4 -3.19 4.91 8.78
N GLU A 5 -3.10 6.24 8.83
CA GLU A 5 -3.66 7.16 7.81
C GLU A 5 -2.90 7.09 6.48
N ASP A 6 -1.62 6.69 6.50
CA ASP A 6 -0.86 6.46 5.28
C ASP A 6 -1.45 5.32 4.45
N LEU A 7 -2.07 4.31 5.09
CA LEU A 7 -2.73 3.22 4.37
C LEU A 7 -3.98 3.70 3.62
N GLU A 8 -4.72 4.65 4.19
CA GLU A 8 -5.86 5.27 3.51
C GLU A 8 -5.39 6.17 2.36
N THR A 9 -4.34 6.96 2.60
CA THR A 9 -3.71 7.78 1.55
C THR A 9 -3.24 6.92 0.36
N LEU A 10 -2.63 5.76 0.61
CA LEU A 10 -2.20 4.85 -0.46
C LEU A 10 -3.38 4.27 -1.27
N MET A 11 -4.51 4.00 -0.60
CA MET A 11 -5.74 3.56 -1.26
C MET A 11 -6.32 4.68 -2.13
N ASP A 12 -6.39 5.89 -1.60
CA ASP A 12 -6.88 7.07 -2.33
C ASP A 12 -6.01 7.37 -3.55
N ILE A 13 -4.67 7.27 -3.44
CA ILE A 13 -3.76 7.43 -4.58
C ILE A 13 -4.02 6.35 -5.63
N SER A 14 -4.17 5.09 -5.21
CA SER A 14 -4.44 3.97 -6.12
C SER A 14 -5.75 4.16 -6.88
N ASP A 15 -6.81 4.62 -6.21
CA ASP A 15 -8.10 4.96 -6.82
C ASP A 15 -8.03 6.17 -7.74
N ASN A 16 -7.09 7.10 -7.50
CA ASN A 16 -6.84 8.23 -8.39
C ASN A 16 -5.95 7.91 -9.59
N MET A 17 -5.33 6.74 -9.62
CA MET A 17 -4.56 6.23 -10.75
C MET A 17 -5.39 5.29 -11.63
N ALA A 18 -6.12 4.35 -11.00
CA ALA A 18 -6.81 3.28 -11.71
C ALA A 18 -7.91 3.79 -12.65
N GLY A 19 -7.85 3.41 -13.93
CA GLY A 19 -8.82 3.78 -14.96
C GLY A 19 -8.87 5.27 -15.32
N LYS A 20 -7.99 6.10 -14.75
CA LYS A 20 -7.92 7.55 -14.97
C LYS A 20 -6.76 7.97 -15.89
N THR A 21 -5.97 7.01 -16.36
CA THR A 21 -4.81 7.23 -17.23
C THR A 21 -4.90 6.42 -18.52
N ILE A 22 -4.31 6.93 -19.61
CA ILE A 22 -4.28 6.24 -20.91
C ILE A 22 -3.31 5.05 -20.91
N CYS A 23 -2.21 5.15 -20.16
CA CYS A 23 -1.24 4.06 -20.00
C CYS A 23 -1.77 2.99 -19.05
N VAL A 24 -1.44 1.72 -19.29
CA VAL A 24 -1.83 0.57 -18.44
C VAL A 24 -0.95 0.41 -17.19
N LEU A 25 0.22 1.06 -17.17
CA LEU A 25 1.16 0.97 -16.05
C LEU A 25 0.52 1.37 -14.71
N PRO A 26 -0.25 2.46 -14.60
CA PRO A 26 -0.86 2.87 -13.33
C PRO A 26 -1.88 1.86 -12.81
N ASP A 27 -2.68 1.22 -13.68
CA ASP A 27 -3.58 0.12 -13.30
C ASP A 27 -2.80 -1.08 -12.77
N ALA A 28 -1.71 -1.45 -13.46
CA ALA A 28 -0.82 -2.54 -13.07
C ALA A 28 -0.11 -2.26 -11.73
N ALA A 29 0.10 -0.99 -11.36
CA ALA A 29 0.65 -0.59 -10.07
C ALA A 29 -0.42 -0.52 -8.96
N ALA A 30 -1.62 -0.02 -9.26
CA ALA A 30 -2.72 0.09 -8.30
C ALA A 30 -3.20 -1.28 -7.80
N ALA A 31 -3.37 -2.25 -8.71
CA ALA A 31 -3.86 -3.60 -8.38
C ALA A 31 -3.06 -4.31 -7.25
N PRO A 32 -1.72 -4.43 -7.30
CA PRO A 32 -0.96 -5.04 -6.22
C PRO A 32 -1.00 -4.22 -4.93
N ILE A 33 -0.98 -2.88 -4.99
CA ILE A 33 -1.04 -2.02 -3.79
C ILE A 33 -2.37 -2.22 -3.06
N THR A 34 -3.49 -2.06 -3.77
CA THR A 34 -4.84 -2.23 -3.22
C THR A 34 -5.02 -3.63 -2.64
N SER A 35 -4.63 -4.68 -3.38
CA SER A 35 -4.79 -6.06 -2.90
C SER A 35 -3.89 -6.38 -1.70
N SER A 36 -2.69 -5.80 -1.64
CA SER A 36 -1.76 -6.00 -0.53
C SER A 36 -2.31 -5.37 0.75
N ILE A 37 -2.76 -4.11 0.68
CA ILE A 37 -3.34 -3.41 1.82
C ILE A 37 -4.60 -4.13 2.31
N GLN A 38 -5.47 -4.61 1.42
CA GLN A 38 -6.69 -5.32 1.81
C GLN A 38 -6.41 -6.68 2.49
N LYS A 39 -5.41 -7.44 2.00
CA LYS A 39 -5.11 -8.78 2.52
C LYS A 39 -4.23 -8.77 3.76
N PHE A 40 -3.32 -7.80 3.86
CA PHE A 40 -2.27 -7.74 4.87
C PHE A 40 -2.35 -6.49 5.73
N ARG A 41 -3.54 -5.88 5.85
CA ARG A 41 -3.75 -4.62 6.62
C ARG A 41 -3.17 -4.72 8.03
N ASP A 42 -3.43 -5.84 8.70
CA ASP A 42 -2.99 -6.05 10.09
C ASP A 42 -1.47 -6.13 10.21
N ASP A 43 -0.78 -6.69 9.21
CA ASP A 43 0.68 -6.74 9.17
C ASP A 43 1.27 -5.32 9.03
N TYR A 44 0.67 -4.48 8.19
CA TYR A 44 1.08 -3.07 8.08
C TYR A 44 0.86 -2.32 9.39
N LEU A 45 -0.30 -2.51 10.04
CA LEU A 45 -0.58 -1.88 11.32
C LEU A 45 0.39 -2.35 12.42
N ALA A 46 0.74 -3.63 12.43
CA ALA A 46 1.74 -4.16 13.36
C ALA A 46 3.12 -3.51 13.16
N LEU A 47 3.57 -3.35 11.92
CA LEU A 47 4.83 -2.68 11.59
C LEU A 47 4.81 -1.19 11.95
N ILE A 48 3.70 -0.50 11.66
CA ILE A 48 3.47 0.91 12.02
C ILE A 48 3.56 1.09 13.53
N ASN A 49 2.85 0.27 14.31
CA ASN A 49 2.82 0.34 15.77
C ASN A 49 4.19 0.02 16.40
N GLN A 50 4.95 -0.88 15.79
CA GLN A 50 6.30 -1.24 16.24
C GLN A 50 7.39 -0.30 15.70
N ASN A 51 7.02 0.69 14.87
CA ASN A 51 7.93 1.55 14.10
C ASN A 51 9.04 0.73 13.42
N GLN A 52 8.69 -0.46 12.94
CA GLN A 52 9.62 -1.42 12.37
C GLN A 52 9.82 -1.15 10.87
N PRO A 53 11.06 -1.21 10.38
CA PRO A 53 11.31 -1.20 8.94
C PRO A 53 10.78 -2.51 8.33
N ALA A 54 10.06 -2.41 7.22
CA ALA A 54 9.46 -3.55 6.50
C ALA A 54 10.48 -4.58 5.96
N MET A 55 11.80 -4.33 6.10
CA MET A 55 12.90 -5.09 5.50
C MET A 55 13.84 -5.74 6.52
N ALA A 56 13.33 -6.23 7.65
CA ALA A 56 14.15 -6.96 8.64
C ALA A 56 14.33 -8.46 8.36
N GLY A 57 13.92 -8.99 7.19
CA GLY A 57 13.86 -10.44 6.96
C GLY A 57 13.96 -10.94 5.53
N ALA A 58 14.58 -10.21 4.61
CA ALA A 58 14.98 -10.76 3.31
C ALA A 58 16.43 -11.26 3.42
N ALA A 59 16.59 -12.49 3.89
CA ALA A 59 17.84 -13.26 3.78
C ALA A 59 17.82 -14.11 2.50
#